data_AF-A0A0A0KAA0-F1
#
_entry.id   AF-A0A0A0KAA0-F1
#
_cell.length_a   1.000
_cell.length_b   1.000
_cell.length_c   1.000
_cell.angle_alpha   90.00
_cell.angle_beta   90.00
_cell.angle_gamma   90.00
#
_symmetry.space_group_name_H-M   'P 1'
#
loop_
_entity.id
_entity.type
_entity.pdbx_description
1 polymer ?
#
loop_
_entity_poly.entity_id
_entity_poly.type
_entity_poly.pdbx_seq_one_letter_code
_entity_poly.pdbx_strand_id
1 'polypeptide(L)'
;MLWKIKLLVEKFVEEVKAEVEADVENRMRKEEEKQLSDRERWNAQLSRREAEVARQELILRMEKEEFEKEKMEVLKGGTAIIQHNEDGALEIIHNGDKYRCLRFAKANK
;
A
#
# COMPACT_ATOMS: atom_id res chain seq x y z
N MET A 1 -3.86 -64.52 41.31
CA MET A 1 -3.53 -63.12 41.68
C MET A 1 -2.93 -62.33 40.52
N LEU A 2 -1.89 -62.84 39.85
CA LEU A 2 -1.20 -62.17 38.74
C LEU A 2 -2.10 -61.72 37.58
N TRP A 3 -3.10 -62.51 37.19
CA TRP A 3 -4.05 -62.15 36.12
C TRP A 3 -4.90 -60.91 36.43
N LYS A 4 -5.30 -60.71 37.69
CA LYS A 4 -6.07 -59.53 38.10
C LYS A 4 -5.22 -58.26 38.04
N ILE A 5 -3.94 -58.38 38.42
CA ILE A 5 -2.97 -57.28 38.34
C ILE A 5 -2.73 -56.91 36.87
N LYS A 6 -2.54 -57.91 36.00
CA LYS A 6 -2.36 -57.68 34.56
C LYS A 6 -3.52 -56.90 33.94
N LEU A 7 -4.76 -57.32 34.19
CA LEU A 7 -5.96 -56.62 33.69
C LEU A 7 -6.06 -55.17 34.20
N LEU A 8 -5.69 -54.93 35.45
CA LEU A 8 -5.66 -53.59 36.04
C LEU A 8 -4.62 -52.69 35.36
N VAL A 9 -3.43 -53.23 35.08
CA VAL A 9 -2.37 -52.52 34.38
C VAL A 9 -2.78 -52.22 32.94
N GLU A 10 -3.35 -53.19 32.23
CA GLU A 10 -3.86 -53.00 30.86
C GLU A 10 -4.93 -51.90 30.80
N LYS A 11 -5.90 -51.92 31.73
CA LYS A 11 -6.94 -50.87 31.81
C LYS A 11 -6.34 -49.50 32.10
N PHE A 12 -5.39 -49.41 33.03
CA PHE A 12 -4.72 -48.16 33.37
C PHE A 12 -3.92 -47.59 32.18
N VAL A 13 -3.22 -48.45 31.44
CA VAL A 13 -2.47 -48.03 30.25
C VAL A 13 -3.41 -47.49 29.18
N GLU A 14 -4.53 -48.14 28.91
CA GLU A 14 -5.53 -47.66 27.95
C GLU A 14 -6.15 -46.33 28.38
N GLU A 15 -6.48 -46.17 29.66
CA GLU A 15 -7.02 -44.91 30.20
C GLU A 15 -6.02 -43.76 30.05
N VAL A 16 -4.76 -43.97 30.44
CA VAL A 16 -3.71 -42.95 30.29
C VAL A 16 -3.47 -42.62 28.81
N LYS A 17 -3.46 -43.63 27.94
CA LYS A 17 -3.26 -43.43 26.50
C LYS A 17 -4.39 -42.59 25.89
N ALA A 18 -5.64 -42.92 26.21
CA ALA A 18 -6.80 -42.18 25.73
C ALA A 18 -6.79 -40.72 26.22
N GLU A 19 -6.45 -40.49 27.49
CA GLU A 19 -6.36 -39.13 28.05
C GLU A 19 -5.25 -38.31 27.38
N VAL A 20 -4.09 -38.92 27.13
CA VAL A 20 -2.98 -38.26 26.43
C VAL A 20 -3.35 -37.94 24.98
N GLU A 21 -3.98 -38.86 24.26
CA GLU A 21 -4.46 -38.63 22.89
C GLU A 21 -5.48 -37.47 22.85
N ALA A 22 -6.43 -37.43 23.78
CA ALA A 22 -7.41 -36.36 23.89
C ALA A 22 -6.78 -35.00 24.24
N ASP A 23 -5.78 -34.97 25.13
CA ASP A 23 -5.07 -33.73 25.47
C ASP A 23 -4.25 -33.20 24.28
N VAL A 24 -3.59 -34.09 23.53
CA VAL A 24 -2.87 -33.72 22.31
C VAL A 24 -3.82 -33.14 21.26
N GLU A 25 -4.94 -33.82 20.99
CA GLU A 25 -5.95 -33.34 20.03
C GLU A 25 -6.54 -31.99 20.46
N ASN A 26 -6.83 -31.81 21.75
CA ASN A 26 -7.30 -30.55 22.30
C ASN A 26 -6.31 -29.41 22.13
N ARG A 27 -5.00 -29.67 22.32
CA ARG A 27 -3.95 -28.65 22.12
C ARG A 27 -3.83 -28.27 20.65
N MET A 28 -3.86 -29.26 19.74
CA MET A 28 -3.83 -29.01 18.29
C MET A 28 -5.01 -28.16 17.85
N ARG A 29 -6.23 -28.53 18.26
CA ARG A 29 -7.44 -27.75 17.97
C ARG A 29 -7.36 -26.32 18.47
N LYS A 30 -6.90 -26.10 19.71
CA LYS A 30 -6.73 -24.75 20.27
C LYS A 30 -5.71 -23.93 19.49
N GLU A 31 -4.62 -24.54 19.03
CA GLU A 31 -3.61 -23.88 18.22
C GLU A 31 -4.19 -23.48 16.86
N GLU A 32 -4.97 -24.35 16.21
CA GLU A 32 -5.65 -24.06 14.95
C GLU A 32 -6.66 -22.92 15.09
N GLU A 33 -7.50 -22.93 16.14
CA GLU A 33 -8.45 -21.86 16.43
C GLU A 33 -7.74 -20.51 16.63
N LYS A 34 -6.60 -20.52 17.35
CA LYS A 34 -5.80 -19.31 17.56
C LYS A 34 -5.18 -18.81 16.25
N GLN A 35 -4.61 -19.70 15.43
CA GLN A 35 -4.06 -19.33 14.12
C GLN A 35 -5.13 -18.76 13.20
N LEU A 36 -6.33 -19.33 13.21
CA LEU A 36 -7.46 -18.82 12.43
C LEU A 36 -7.84 -17.41 12.89
N SER A 37 -7.96 -17.20 14.20
CA SER A 37 -8.29 -15.89 14.79
C SER A 37 -7.24 -14.83 14.47
N ASP A 38 -5.96 -15.16 14.60
CA ASP A 38 -4.85 -14.26 14.27
C ASP A 38 -4.86 -13.89 12.78
N ARG A 39 -5.15 -14.87 11.91
CA ARG A 39 -5.29 -14.65 10.47
C ARG A 39 -6.47 -13.76 10.12
N GLU A 40 -7.63 -13.98 10.73
CA GLU A 40 -8.81 -13.12 10.56
C GLU A 40 -8.52 -11.68 10.99
N ARG A 41 -7.87 -11.52 12.14
CA ARG A 41 -7.46 -10.21 12.66
C ARG A 41 -6.47 -9.52 11.73
N TRP A 42 -5.50 -10.25 11.20
CA TRP A 42 -4.56 -9.74 10.19
C TRP A 42 -5.29 -9.28 8.92
N ASN A 43 -6.16 -10.13 8.37
CA ASN A 43 -6.94 -9.81 7.17
C ASN A 43 -7.82 -8.57 7.35
N ALA A 44 -8.46 -8.43 8.52
CA ALA A 44 -9.28 -7.27 8.84
C ALA A 44 -8.45 -5.97 8.91
N GLN A 45 -7.23 -6.02 9.45
CA GLN A 45 -6.32 -4.87 9.46
C GLN A 45 -5.84 -4.52 8.05
N LEU A 46 -5.48 -5.52 7.25
CA LEU A 46 -5.06 -5.33 5.88
C LEU A 46 -6.16 -4.65 5.06
N SER A 47 -7.38 -5.18 5.12
CA SER A 47 -8.54 -4.63 4.40
C SER A 47 -8.83 -3.17 4.78
N ARG A 48 -8.72 -2.80 6.07
CA ARG A 48 -8.86 -1.40 6.51
C ARG A 48 -7.80 -0.49 5.88
N ARG A 49 -6.56 -0.96 5.83
CA ARG A 49 -5.43 -0.21 5.30
C ARG A 49 -5.53 -0.06 3.78
N GLU A 50 -5.92 -1.12 3.07
CA GLU A 50 -6.21 -1.08 1.63
C GLU A 50 -7.33 -0.09 1.31
N ALA A 51 -8.42 -0.09 2.09
CA ALA A 51 -9.50 0.87 1.90
C ALA A 51 -9.06 2.33 2.14
N GLU A 52 -8.13 2.56 3.07
CA GLU A 52 -7.57 3.90 3.31
C GLU A 52 -6.64 4.35 2.19
N VAL A 53 -5.77 3.47 1.70
CA VAL A 53 -4.94 3.72 0.54
C VAL A 53 -5.80 4.06 -0.68
N ALA A 54 -6.86 3.29 -0.95
CA ALA A 54 -7.77 3.56 -2.06
C ALA A 54 -8.45 4.93 -1.97
N ARG A 55 -8.83 5.37 -0.75
CA ARG A 55 -9.37 6.72 -0.54
C ARG A 55 -8.32 7.81 -0.83
N GLN A 56 -7.09 7.63 -0.34
CA GLN A 56 -6.00 8.58 -0.57
C GLN A 56 -5.63 8.65 -2.06
N GLU A 57 -5.54 7.51 -2.75
CA GLU A 57 -5.28 7.46 -4.18
C GLU A 57 -6.36 8.15 -5.02
N LEU A 58 -7.63 8.06 -4.58
CA LEU A 58 -8.73 8.77 -5.22
C LEU A 58 -8.58 10.29 -5.06
N ILE A 59 -8.28 10.75 -3.84
CA ILE A 59 -8.07 12.18 -3.55
C ILE A 59 -6.90 12.71 -4.39
N LEU A 60 -5.75 12.04 -4.37
CA LEU A 60 -4.57 12.44 -5.13
C LEU A 60 -4.83 12.47 -6.65
N ARG A 61 -5.69 11.58 -7.16
CA ARG A 61 -6.08 11.59 -8.57
C ARG A 61 -6.89 12.84 -8.91
N MET A 62 -7.85 13.20 -8.06
CA MET A 62 -8.66 14.42 -8.25
C MET A 62 -7.79 15.68 -8.16
N GLU A 63 -6.92 15.77 -7.15
CA GLU A 63 -5.98 16.89 -6.99
C GLU A 63 -5.04 17.01 -8.20
N LYS A 64 -4.54 15.88 -8.72
CA LYS A 64 -3.72 15.87 -9.94
C LYS A 64 -4.50 16.36 -11.16
N GLU A 65 -5.75 15.94 -11.33
CA GLU A 65 -6.60 16.40 -12.43
C GLU A 65 -6.91 17.90 -12.33
N GLU A 66 -7.15 18.40 -11.12
CA GLU A 66 -7.36 19.82 -10.85
C GLU A 66 -6.09 20.64 -11.16
N PHE A 67 -4.94 20.18 -10.68
CA PHE A 67 -3.65 20.80 -10.96
C PHE A 67 -3.34 20.81 -12.47
N GLU A 68 -3.62 19.71 -13.19
CA GLU A 68 -3.44 19.66 -14.63
C GLU A 68 -4.39 20.60 -15.37
N LYS A 69 -5.63 20.78 -14.90
CA LYS A 69 -6.55 21.78 -15.44
C LYS A 69 -6.03 23.20 -15.20
N GLU A 70 -5.61 23.53 -13.98
CA GLU A 70 -5.03 24.83 -13.65
C GLU A 70 -3.77 25.10 -14.50
N LYS A 71 -2.87 24.12 -14.61
CA LYS A 71 -1.69 24.20 -15.49
C LYS A 71 -2.10 24.49 -16.93
N MET A 72 -3.12 23.81 -17.45
CA MET A 72 -3.62 24.04 -18.80
C MET A 72 -4.29 25.40 -18.96
N GLU A 73 -4.99 25.92 -17.95
CA GLU A 73 -5.53 27.29 -17.96
C GLU A 73 -4.42 28.34 -17.96
N VAL A 74 -3.39 28.17 -17.12
CA VAL A 74 -2.19 29.00 -17.11
C VAL A 74 -1.47 28.98 -18.46
N LEU A 75 -1.32 27.79 -19.06
CA LEU A 75 -0.70 27.64 -20.38
C LEU A 75 -1.56 28.15 -21.53
N LYS A 76 -2.90 28.11 -21.42
CA LYS A 76 -3.81 28.70 -22.41
C LYS A 76 -3.85 30.23 -22.33
N GLY A 77 -3.68 30.81 -21.14
CA GLY A 77 -3.57 32.27 -20.94
C GLY A 77 -2.19 32.86 -21.26
N GLY A 78 -1.15 32.03 -21.29
CA GLY A 78 0.22 32.42 -21.64
C GLY A 78 0.73 31.62 -22.82
N THR A 79 0.55 32.13 -24.03
CA THR A 79 1.17 31.57 -25.22
C THR A 79 2.68 31.80 -25.13
N ALA A 80 3.40 30.85 -24.54
CA ALA A 80 4.83 30.70 -24.79
C ALA A 80 4.98 30.19 -26.24
N ILE A 81 4.86 31.11 -27.19
CA ILE A 81 5.23 30.85 -28.59
C ILE A 81 6.76 30.78 -28.59
N ILE A 82 7.30 29.56 -28.60
CA ILE A 82 8.74 29.35 -28.82
C ILE A 82 9.01 29.65 -30.30
N GLN A 83 9.15 30.93 -30.64
CA GLN A 83 9.71 31.36 -31.90
C GLN A 83 11.22 31.50 -31.71
N HIS A 84 11.97 30.62 -32.36
CA HIS A 84 13.40 30.81 -32.52
C HIS A 84 13.61 31.94 -33.52
N ASN A 85 13.69 33.17 -33.02
CA ASN A 85 14.12 34.31 -33.83
C ASN A 85 15.58 34.10 -34.28
N GLU A 86 15.99 34.73 -35.37
CA GLU A 86 17.33 34.56 -35.98
C GLU A 86 18.49 34.87 -35.01
N ASP A 87 18.22 35.65 -33.97
CA ASP A 87 19.15 35.99 -32.88
C ASP A 87 19.09 35.02 -31.69
N GLY A 88 18.20 34.05 -31.73
CA GLY A 88 17.98 33.04 -30.71
C GLY A 88 17.32 33.56 -29.43
N ALA A 89 16.75 34.76 -29.36
CA ALA A 89 16.03 35.20 -28.16
C ALA A 89 14.72 34.42 -27.96
N LEU A 90 14.35 34.14 -26.70
CA LEU A 90 13.05 33.53 -26.38
C LEU A 90 12.02 34.65 -26.20
N GLU A 91 10.91 34.58 -26.93
CA GLU A 91 9.77 35.49 -26.74
C GLU A 91 8.63 34.77 -26.01
N ILE A 92 8.04 35.44 -25.03
CA ILE A 92 6.93 34.93 -24.21
C ILE A 92 5.83 35.98 -24.26
N ILE A 93 4.59 35.58 -24.57
CA ILE A 93 3.43 36.45 -24.48
C ILE A 93 2.59 35.98 -23.30
N HIS A 94 2.40 36.87 -22.31
CA HIS A 94 1.61 36.57 -21.11
C HIS A 94 0.64 37.72 -20.84
N ASN A 95 -0.66 37.43 -20.80
CA ASN A 95 -1.73 38.41 -20.56
C ASN A 95 -1.67 39.67 -21.46
N GLY A 96 -1.19 39.53 -22.70
CA GLY A 96 -1.04 40.64 -23.65
C GLY A 96 0.29 41.37 -23.59
N ASP A 97 1.08 41.15 -22.53
CA ASP A 97 2.43 41.69 -22.40
C ASP A 97 3.44 40.78 -23.11
N LYS A 98 4.34 41.39 -23.88
CA LYS A 98 5.41 40.69 -24.61
C LYS A 98 6.72 40.80 -23.83
N TYR A 99 7.23 39.65 -23.40
CA TYR A 99 8.51 39.51 -22.72
C TYR A 99 9.53 38.90 -23.68
N ARG A 100 10.74 39.46 -23.72
CA ARG A 100 11.87 38.92 -24.50
C ARG A 100 13.01 38.56 -23.57
N CYS A 101 13.33 37.28 -23.46
CA CYS A 101 14.50 36.82 -22.72
C CYS A 101 15.72 36.89 -23.63
N LEU A 102 16.59 37.87 -23.35
CA LEU A 102 17.92 37.93 -23.95
C LEU A 102 18.77 36.79 -23.36
N ARG A 103 19.41 35.98 -24.21
CA ARG A 103 20.42 35.04 -23.70
C ARG A 103 21.58 35.85 -23.15
N PHE A 104 22.07 35.45 -21.97
CA PHE A 104 23.33 35.96 -21.47
C PHE A 104 24.47 35.41 -22.35
N ALA A 105 24.93 36.19 -23.32
CA ALA A 105 26.17 35.89 -24.01
C ALA A 105 27.31 36.22 -23.04
N LYS A 106 27.96 35.18 -22.49
CA LYS A 106 29.18 35.37 -21.70
C LYS A 106 30.19 36.08 -22.60
N ALA A 107 30.60 37.30 -22.24
CA ALA A 107 31.63 38.02 -22.97
C ALA A 107 32.89 37.15 -23.01
N ASN A 108 33.35 36.81 -24.23
CA ASN A 108 34.67 36.20 -24.40
C ASN A 108 35.70 37.28 -24.07
N LYS A 109 36.57 36.99 -23.10
CA LYS A 109 37.75 37.81 -22.79
C LYS A 109 38.80 37.69 -23.89
#